data_AF-A0A8S9PNX4-F1
#
_entry.id   AF-A0A8S9PNX4-F1
#
_cell.length_a   1.000
_cell.length_b   1.000
_cell.length_c   1.000
_cell.angle_alpha   90.00
_cell.angle_beta   90.00
_cell.angle_gamma   90.00
#
_symmetry.space_group_name_H-M   'P 1'
#
loop_
_entity.id
_entity.type
_entity.pdbx_description
1 polymer ?
#
loop_
_entity_poly.entity_id
_entity_poly.type
_entity_poly.pdbx_seq_one_letter_code
_entity_poly.pdbx_strand_id
1 'polypeptide(L)'
;MGRDVLVVGILILLCSEFVSSAPSANSPATIATRSMVKFENGYTVETVFDGSKLGIEPYSIEVLPNGELLILDSENSNIYKISSSLSLYSRPRLVTGSPEGYAGHVDGRLRDARLNHPKGLAVDDRGNIYVADTVNNAIRKISEGGVTTIAGGKTARNGGHVDGPSEDAKFSNDFDVVYLGSSCSLLVIDRGNKAIREIHLHFDDCAYQYGSGFPLGIAVLVAAGFFGYMLALLQRRVGSIVSSHDQEMFEADHDQKPSRPSLIPTGEEQQEKQDESFLVSLGNLASFS
;
A
#
# COMPACT_ATOMS: atom_id res chain seq x y z
N MET A 1 58.14 -4.94 84.73
CA MET A 1 57.56 -3.58 84.75
C MET A 1 56.35 -3.62 83.82
N GLY A 2 55.13 -3.21 84.16
CA GLY A 2 54.51 -2.64 85.38
C GLY A 2 53.21 -1.93 84.93
N ARG A 3 52.00 -2.39 85.30
CA ARG A 3 51.13 -1.86 86.40
C ARG A 3 50.71 -0.38 86.20
N ASP A 4 49.47 0.10 86.34
CA ASP A 4 48.15 -0.38 86.85
C ASP A 4 47.05 0.67 86.42
N VAL A 5 45.69 0.56 86.44
CA VAL A 5 44.69 -0.54 86.60
C VAL A 5 43.20 -0.02 86.46
N LEU A 6 42.24 -0.81 85.92
CA LEU A 6 40.73 -0.75 86.11
C LEU A 6 39.88 0.46 85.54
N VAL A 7 38.52 0.53 85.42
CA VAL A 7 37.30 -0.38 85.38
C VAL A 7 36.06 0.38 84.75
N VAL A 8 35.24 -0.16 83.82
CA VAL A 8 33.86 -0.77 83.88
C VAL A 8 32.62 0.08 84.30
N GLY A 9 31.50 -0.06 83.56
CA GLY A 9 30.10 0.31 83.91
C GLY A 9 29.38 1.16 82.82
N ILE A 10 28.22 0.92 82.20
CA ILE A 10 26.97 0.11 82.35
C ILE A 10 25.70 0.93 82.71
N LEU A 11 24.87 1.20 81.68
CA LEU A 11 23.38 1.16 81.59
C LEU A 11 22.47 2.02 82.53
N ILE A 12 21.51 2.78 81.96
CA ILE A 12 20.03 2.70 82.18
C ILE A 12 19.25 3.81 81.40
N LEU A 13 17.97 3.55 81.14
CA LEU A 13 17.02 4.36 80.33
C LEU A 13 16.40 5.53 81.13
N LEU A 14 15.67 6.43 80.45
CA LEU A 14 14.20 6.49 80.56
C LEU A 14 13.55 7.44 79.53
N CYS A 15 12.29 7.15 79.18
CA CYS A 15 11.39 8.04 78.43
C CYS A 15 10.45 8.76 79.40
N SER A 16 9.87 9.88 78.96
CA SER A 16 8.62 10.41 79.51
C SER A 16 7.79 11.06 78.40
N GLU A 17 6.48 10.79 78.42
CA GLU A 17 5.52 11.27 77.42
C GLU A 17 4.92 12.62 77.84
N PHE A 18 4.39 13.39 76.88
CA PHE A 18 3.36 14.37 77.18
C PHE A 18 2.28 14.37 76.10
N VAL A 19 1.07 13.99 76.50
CA VAL A 19 -0.12 13.94 75.63
C VAL A 19 -0.83 15.28 75.66
N SER A 20 -1.29 15.75 74.51
CA SER A 20 -2.36 16.75 74.45
C SER A 20 -3.28 16.55 73.25
N SER A 21 -4.55 16.82 73.51
CA SER A 21 -5.77 16.55 72.74
C SER A 21 -5.78 16.94 71.25
N ALA A 22 -6.55 16.18 70.46
CA ALA A 22 -7.15 16.61 69.19
C ALA A 22 -8.69 16.71 69.31
N PRO A 23 -9.37 17.52 68.47
CA PRO A 23 -10.78 17.28 68.18
C PRO A 23 -11.16 17.34 66.68
N SER A 24 -11.70 16.22 66.20
CA SER A 24 -12.85 16.07 65.29
C SER A 24 -12.89 16.65 63.85
N ALA A 25 -13.18 15.72 62.93
CA ALA A 25 -13.99 15.85 61.70
C ALA A 25 -13.62 16.87 60.60
N ASN A 26 -13.29 16.35 59.40
CA ASN A 26 -14.31 16.29 58.33
C ASN A 26 -13.93 15.41 57.12
N SER A 27 -14.94 15.15 56.28
CA SER A 27 -14.93 14.50 54.96
C SER A 27 -14.75 12.97 54.92
N PRO A 28 -15.69 12.21 54.29
CA PRO A 28 -15.41 10.84 53.88
C PRO A 28 -14.35 10.85 52.78
N ALA A 29 -13.34 9.99 52.90
CA ALA A 29 -12.33 9.84 51.85
C ALA A 29 -12.99 9.24 50.60
N THR A 30 -13.26 10.08 49.59
CA THR A 30 -13.58 9.61 48.25
C THR A 30 -12.41 8.76 47.77
N ILE A 31 -12.65 7.46 47.63
CA ILE A 31 -11.66 6.54 47.06
C ILE A 31 -11.53 6.91 45.58
N ALA A 32 -10.61 7.84 45.31
CA ALA A 32 -10.12 8.10 43.98
C ALA A 32 -9.47 6.81 43.49
N THR A 33 -10.21 6.06 42.68
CA THR A 33 -9.75 4.88 41.96
C THR A 33 -8.69 5.31 40.97
N ARG A 34 -7.46 5.55 41.47
CA ARG A 34 -6.26 5.80 40.68
C ARG A 34 -6.19 4.71 39.62
N SER A 35 -6.32 5.11 38.36
CA SER A 35 -6.23 4.18 37.24
C SER A 35 -4.83 3.56 37.25
N MET A 36 -4.73 2.35 37.80
CA MET A 36 -3.47 1.62 37.86
C MET A 36 -3.18 1.08 36.47
N VAL A 37 -2.42 1.86 35.70
CA VAL A 37 -1.82 1.40 34.45
C VAL A 37 -0.99 0.16 34.76
N LYS A 38 -1.41 -0.97 34.19
CA LYS A 38 -0.64 -2.22 34.22
C LYS A 38 0.13 -2.30 32.90
N PHE A 39 1.45 -2.19 32.98
CA PHE A 39 2.32 -2.43 31.85
C PHE A 39 2.50 -3.94 31.66
N GLU A 40 2.57 -4.37 30.40
CA GLU A 40 2.99 -5.72 30.03
C GLU A 40 4.52 -5.77 29.96
N ASN A 41 5.12 -6.87 30.42
CA ASN A 41 6.57 -7.05 30.44
C ASN A 41 7.06 -7.55 29.07
N GLY A 42 8.18 -7.00 28.59
CA GLY A 42 8.88 -7.50 27.39
C GLY A 42 9.19 -6.41 26.36
N TYR A 43 8.48 -5.28 26.40
CA TYR A 43 8.78 -4.12 25.55
C TYR A 43 9.98 -3.32 26.10
N THR A 44 10.91 -2.98 25.23
CA THR A 44 11.97 -1.99 25.46
C THR A 44 11.77 -0.80 24.53
N VAL A 45 12.29 0.37 24.92
CA VAL A 45 12.23 1.60 24.13
C VAL A 45 13.63 2.18 24.04
N GLU A 46 14.15 2.32 22.81
CA GLU A 46 15.48 2.85 22.54
C GLU A 46 15.41 3.99 21.52
N THR A 47 16.25 5.01 21.70
CA THR A 47 16.35 6.14 20.77
C THR A 47 17.22 5.75 19.57
N VAL A 48 16.57 5.38 18.47
CA VAL A 48 17.22 4.96 17.22
C VAL A 48 17.68 6.13 16.33
N PHE A 49 17.09 7.31 16.52
CA PHE A 49 17.42 8.56 15.82
C PHE A 49 17.19 9.75 16.76
N ASP A 50 18.07 10.74 16.71
CA ASP A 50 18.00 11.98 17.51
C ASP A 50 18.18 13.19 16.59
N GLY A 51 17.05 13.84 16.24
CA GLY A 51 17.02 15.00 15.36
C GLY A 51 17.57 16.29 15.98
N SER A 52 17.67 16.37 17.31
CA SER A 52 18.01 17.62 18.02
C SER A 52 19.40 18.17 17.64
N LYS A 53 20.36 17.29 17.38
CA LYS A 53 21.73 17.64 16.95
C LYS A 53 21.83 18.01 15.48
N LEU A 54 20.76 17.78 14.71
CA LEU A 54 20.70 18.00 13.26
C LEU A 54 19.75 19.14 12.86
N GLY A 55 19.01 19.71 13.83
CA GLY A 55 17.95 20.68 13.55
C GLY A 55 16.73 20.08 12.85
N ILE A 56 16.50 18.77 13.02
CA ILE A 56 15.39 18.04 12.40
C ILE A 56 14.33 17.74 13.47
N GLU A 57 13.06 18.04 13.16
CA GLU A 57 11.93 17.83 14.08
C GLU A 57 10.93 16.79 13.50
N PRO A 58 11.10 15.49 13.82
CA PRO A 58 10.26 14.42 13.27
C PRO A 58 8.79 14.54 13.71
N TYR A 59 7.90 14.73 12.75
CA TYR A 59 6.45 14.74 12.96
C TYR A 59 5.82 13.36 12.68
N SER A 60 6.24 12.73 11.57
CA SER A 60 5.76 11.41 11.14
C SER A 60 6.88 10.62 10.46
N ILE A 61 6.71 9.30 10.37
CA ILE A 61 7.67 8.38 9.77
C ILE A 61 6.94 7.33 8.91
N GLU A 62 7.50 7.01 7.76
CA GLU A 62 6.97 6.00 6.84
C GLU A 62 8.07 5.00 6.44
N VAL A 63 7.73 3.71 6.38
CA VAL A 63 8.68 2.62 6.12
C VAL A 63 8.61 2.20 4.66
N LEU A 64 9.71 2.38 3.92
CA LEU A 64 9.77 2.00 2.52
C LEU A 64 9.94 0.47 2.35
N PRO A 65 9.51 -0.12 1.21
CA PRO A 65 9.65 -1.57 0.97
C PRO A 65 11.09 -2.10 0.98
N ASN A 66 12.10 -1.24 0.86
CA ASN A 66 13.52 -1.58 0.98
C ASN A 66 14.08 -1.44 2.42
N GLY A 67 13.22 -1.12 3.40
CA GLY A 67 13.57 -0.87 4.80
C GLY A 67 14.13 0.52 5.10
N GLU A 68 14.35 1.39 4.11
CA GLU A 68 14.67 2.79 4.37
C GLU A 68 13.47 3.51 5.01
N LEU A 69 13.74 4.58 5.75
CA LEU A 69 12.72 5.34 6.46
C LEU A 69 12.60 6.74 5.86
N LEU A 70 11.38 7.17 5.55
CA LEU A 70 11.08 8.57 5.30
C LEU A 70 10.69 9.23 6.62
N ILE A 71 11.32 10.35 6.95
CA ILE A 71 10.94 11.20 8.08
C ILE A 71 10.37 12.51 7.54
N LEU A 72 9.17 12.84 8.03
CA LEU A 72 8.51 14.12 7.81
C LEU A 72 8.97 15.11 8.87
N ASP A 73 9.55 16.22 8.44
CA ASP A 73 9.86 17.37 9.29
C ASP A 73 8.83 18.47 9.00
N SER A 74 7.82 18.58 9.87
CA SER A 74 6.70 19.52 9.71
C SER A 74 7.20 20.96 9.78
N GLU A 75 7.92 21.29 10.85
CA GLU A 75 8.21 22.69 11.19
C GLU A 75 9.26 23.30 10.24
N ASN A 76 10.29 22.53 9.83
CA ASN A 76 11.21 22.95 8.77
C ASN A 76 10.64 22.70 7.35
N SER A 77 9.44 22.15 7.24
CA SER A 77 8.75 21.84 5.97
C SER A 77 9.58 21.02 4.98
N ASN A 78 10.27 20.00 5.52
CA ASN A 78 11.27 19.17 4.84
C ASN A 78 10.91 17.68 4.92
N ILE A 79 11.41 16.88 3.99
CA ILE A 79 11.31 15.41 4.06
C ILE A 79 12.70 14.81 3.93
N TYR A 80 13.06 13.94 4.86
CA TYR A 80 14.35 13.25 4.91
C TYR A 80 14.20 11.75 4.66
N LYS A 81 15.27 11.11 4.20
CA LYS A 81 15.40 9.66 4.06
C LYS A 81 16.57 9.16 4.90
N ILE A 82 16.37 8.08 5.65
CA ILE A 82 17.37 7.43 6.52
C ILE A 82 17.53 5.96 6.11
N SER A 83 18.76 5.44 6.19
CA SER A 83 19.09 4.03 5.96
C SER A 83 18.36 3.10 6.93
N SER A 84 18.02 1.90 6.46
CA SER A 84 17.46 0.79 7.26
C SER A 84 18.35 0.37 8.43
N SER A 85 19.68 0.58 8.30
CA SER A 85 20.65 0.41 9.38
C SER A 85 20.57 1.56 10.39
N LEU A 86 19.46 1.61 11.14
CA LEU A 86 19.18 2.62 12.16
C LEU A 86 20.30 2.72 13.19
N SER A 87 20.78 3.95 13.40
CA SER A 87 21.82 4.27 14.38
C SER A 87 21.74 5.74 14.76
N LEU A 88 22.22 6.07 15.96
CA LEU A 88 22.36 7.45 16.45
C LEU A 88 23.30 8.34 15.60
N TYR A 89 24.01 7.76 14.62
CA TYR A 89 24.91 8.46 13.71
C TYR A 89 24.45 8.41 12.24
N SER A 90 23.25 7.88 11.97
CA SER A 90 22.67 7.82 10.63
C SER A 90 22.50 9.22 10.06
N ARG A 91 23.02 9.46 8.85
CA ARG A 91 22.97 10.77 8.18
C ARG A 91 21.71 10.90 7.32
N PRO A 92 20.73 11.76 7.67
CA PRO A 92 19.51 11.89 6.89
C PRO A 92 19.78 12.59 5.57
N ARG A 93 19.30 12.02 4.46
CA ARG A 93 19.37 12.63 3.13
C ARG A 93 18.08 13.42 2.88
N LEU A 94 18.15 14.75 2.75
CA LEU A 94 17.00 15.54 2.34
C LEU A 94 16.48 15.06 0.98
N VAL A 95 15.22 14.60 0.95
CA VAL A 95 14.49 14.16 -0.23
C VAL A 95 13.97 15.37 -0.97
N THR A 96 13.19 16.22 -0.29
CA THR A 96 12.64 17.45 -0.86
C THR A 96 12.50 18.56 0.19
N GLY A 97 12.47 19.81 -0.26
CA GLY A 97 12.27 21.02 0.55
C GLY A 97 13.47 21.96 0.52
N SER A 98 13.51 22.93 1.43
CA SER A 98 14.59 23.92 1.56
C SER A 98 15.57 23.50 2.66
N PRO A 99 16.86 23.25 2.38
CA PRO A 99 17.88 23.09 3.41
C PRO A 99 17.95 24.24 4.43
N GLU A 100 17.45 25.41 4.05
CA GLU A 100 17.41 26.67 4.80
C GLU A 100 16.10 26.87 5.60
N GLY A 101 15.19 25.88 5.60
CA GLY A 101 13.93 25.91 6.37
C GLY A 101 12.82 26.81 5.79
N TYR A 102 12.95 27.32 4.56
CA TYR A 102 11.91 28.16 3.95
C TYR A 102 10.65 27.36 3.60
N ALA A 103 9.54 27.67 4.28
CA ALA A 103 8.20 27.18 3.92
C ALA A 103 7.58 27.95 2.74
N GLY A 104 6.72 27.31 1.95
CA GLY A 104 6.01 27.92 0.83
C GLY A 104 5.17 26.92 0.03
N HIS A 105 4.57 27.38 -1.08
CA HIS A 105 3.86 26.53 -2.04
C HIS A 105 4.51 26.67 -3.41
N VAL A 106 5.50 25.81 -3.69
CA VAL A 106 6.28 25.83 -4.94
C VAL A 106 6.47 24.40 -5.43
N ASP A 107 6.03 24.12 -6.65
CA ASP A 107 6.31 22.87 -7.38
C ASP A 107 7.60 23.00 -8.23
N GLY A 108 8.17 21.89 -8.66
CA GLY A 108 9.40 21.85 -9.45
C GLY A 108 10.40 20.81 -8.96
N ARG A 109 11.70 21.05 -9.18
CA ARG A 109 12.75 20.10 -8.75
C ARG A 109 12.77 19.95 -7.22
N LEU A 110 13.20 18.79 -6.74
CA LEU A 110 13.22 18.43 -5.31
C LEU A 110 13.88 19.44 -4.35
N ARG A 111 14.85 20.25 -4.82
CA ARG A 111 15.52 21.28 -3.99
C ARG A 111 15.01 22.70 -4.24
N ASP A 112 14.19 22.90 -5.25
CA ASP A 112 13.57 24.18 -5.61
C ASP A 112 12.10 24.23 -5.12
N ALA A 113 11.46 23.06 -4.99
CA ALA A 113 10.13 22.89 -4.43
C ALA A 113 10.04 23.25 -2.94
N ARG A 114 8.87 23.72 -2.51
CA ARG A 114 8.59 24.17 -1.14
C ARG A 114 7.25 23.59 -0.64
N LEU A 115 7.25 23.15 0.62
CA LEU A 115 6.12 22.66 1.41
C LEU A 115 5.86 23.64 2.56
N ASN A 116 4.78 23.46 3.33
CA ASN A 116 4.41 24.37 4.41
C ASN A 116 3.62 23.64 5.52
N HIS A 117 4.34 23.25 6.58
CA HIS A 117 3.86 22.41 7.69
C HIS A 117 3.14 21.14 7.21
N PRO A 118 3.82 20.28 6.43
CA PRO A 118 3.26 19.02 5.98
C PRO A 118 3.13 18.02 7.15
N LYS A 119 2.05 17.23 7.17
CA LYS A 119 1.71 16.34 8.31
C LYS A 119 1.52 14.86 7.97
N GLY A 120 1.20 14.56 6.73
CA GLY A 120 0.95 13.19 6.27
C GLY A 120 1.94 12.75 5.21
N LEU A 121 2.31 11.47 5.23
CA LEU A 121 3.08 10.78 4.19
C LEU A 121 2.40 9.46 3.82
N ALA A 122 2.38 9.16 2.53
CA ALA A 122 2.11 7.82 2.00
C ALA A 122 3.01 7.57 0.78
N VAL A 123 3.27 6.29 0.46
CA VAL A 123 4.13 5.91 -0.68
C VAL A 123 3.41 4.89 -1.56
N ASP A 124 3.48 5.06 -2.88
CA ASP A 124 2.93 4.09 -3.83
C ASP A 124 3.89 2.94 -4.20
N ASP A 125 3.35 1.93 -4.89
CA ASP A 125 4.09 0.75 -5.36
C ASP A 125 5.26 1.08 -6.33
N ARG A 126 5.35 2.31 -6.83
CA ARG A 126 6.48 2.82 -7.64
C ARG A 126 7.46 3.67 -6.84
N GLY A 127 7.18 3.97 -5.58
CA GLY A 127 8.01 4.81 -4.72
C GLY A 127 7.81 6.31 -4.88
N ASN A 128 6.73 6.77 -5.53
CA ASN A 128 6.34 8.18 -5.41
C ASN A 128 5.80 8.43 -3.99
N ILE A 129 6.07 9.61 -3.45
CA ILE A 129 5.69 9.99 -2.07
C ILE A 129 4.57 11.04 -2.15
N TYR A 130 3.44 10.76 -1.51
CA TYR A 130 2.31 11.66 -1.38
C TYR A 130 2.36 12.36 -0.03
N VAL A 131 2.10 13.66 -0.02
CA VAL A 131 2.29 14.53 1.15
C VAL A 131 1.04 15.36 1.40
N ALA A 132 0.53 15.32 2.63
CA ALA A 132 -0.49 16.27 3.09
C ALA A 132 0.19 17.58 3.51
N ASP A 133 0.15 18.59 2.63
CA ASP A 133 0.83 19.89 2.77
C ASP A 133 -0.15 20.92 3.37
N THR A 134 -0.34 20.85 4.69
CA THR A 134 -1.67 21.21 5.26
C THR A 134 -1.93 22.70 5.38
N VAL A 135 -0.91 23.54 5.56
CA VAL A 135 -1.09 25.01 5.56
C VAL A 135 -1.22 25.59 4.13
N ASN A 136 -0.84 24.80 3.11
CA ASN A 136 -1.13 25.10 1.71
C ASN A 136 -2.49 24.53 1.25
N ASN A 137 -3.19 23.74 2.08
CA ASN A 137 -4.44 23.05 1.73
C ASN A 137 -4.31 22.20 0.45
N ALA A 138 -3.15 21.54 0.29
CA ALA A 138 -2.75 20.86 -0.94
C ALA A 138 -2.28 19.42 -0.67
N ILE A 139 -2.46 18.54 -1.65
CA ILE A 139 -1.81 17.22 -1.68
C ILE A 139 -0.73 17.27 -2.77
N ARG A 140 0.50 16.99 -2.34
CA ARG A 140 1.70 17.08 -3.18
C ARG A 140 2.19 15.66 -3.46
N LYS A 141 2.68 15.42 -4.67
CA LYS A 141 3.34 14.18 -5.08
C LYS A 141 4.81 14.47 -5.35
N ILE A 142 5.68 13.61 -4.87
CA ILE A 142 7.13 13.65 -5.06
C ILE A 142 7.52 12.43 -5.91
N SER A 143 8.23 12.68 -7.01
CA SER A 143 8.69 11.66 -7.96
C SER A 143 10.14 11.95 -8.36
N GLU A 144 10.74 11.08 -9.19
CA GLU A 144 12.05 11.37 -9.80
C GLU A 144 12.06 12.66 -10.65
N GLY A 145 10.91 13.04 -11.22
CA GLY A 145 10.74 14.29 -11.97
C GLY A 145 10.68 15.55 -11.10
N GLY A 146 10.50 15.41 -9.78
CA GLY A 146 10.30 16.52 -8.85
C GLY A 146 8.98 16.44 -8.06
N VAL A 147 8.56 17.59 -7.54
CA VAL A 147 7.32 17.77 -6.77
C VAL A 147 6.26 18.44 -7.63
N THR A 148 5.03 17.91 -7.58
CA THR A 148 3.84 18.45 -8.24
C THR A 148 2.64 18.45 -7.29
N THR A 149 1.78 19.45 -7.37
CA THR A 149 0.47 19.46 -6.69
C THR A 149 -0.52 18.59 -7.46
N ILE A 150 -1.14 17.61 -6.81
CA ILE A 150 -2.10 16.68 -7.44
C ILE A 150 -3.55 16.93 -7.04
N ALA A 151 -3.80 17.68 -5.96
CA ALA A 151 -5.12 18.19 -5.59
C ALA A 151 -4.99 19.40 -4.64
N GLY A 152 -5.94 20.33 -4.67
CA GLY A 152 -5.97 21.49 -3.78
C GLY A 152 -4.98 22.61 -4.13
N GLY A 153 -4.58 23.42 -3.15
CA GLY A 153 -3.59 24.51 -3.30
C GLY A 153 -4.06 25.77 -4.04
N LYS A 154 -4.97 25.66 -5.01
CA LYS A 154 -5.40 26.73 -5.94
C LYS A 154 -5.86 28.04 -5.28
N THR A 155 -6.40 28.01 -4.06
CA THR A 155 -6.69 29.22 -3.27
C THR A 155 -5.87 29.24 -1.98
N ALA A 156 -4.82 30.07 -1.96
CA ALA A 156 -3.84 30.11 -0.88
C ALA A 156 -4.46 30.27 0.52
N ARG A 157 -4.18 29.31 1.41
CA ARG A 157 -4.50 29.30 2.86
C ARG A 157 -5.99 29.34 3.23
N ASN A 158 -6.89 29.39 2.25
CA ASN A 158 -8.34 29.27 2.44
C ASN A 158 -8.79 27.84 2.12
N GLY A 159 -8.63 26.96 3.12
CA GLY A 159 -9.22 25.63 3.11
C GLY A 159 -10.75 25.64 3.09
N GLY A 160 -11.34 24.46 2.88
CA GLY A 160 -12.79 24.25 2.83
C GLY A 160 -13.11 22.80 2.47
N HIS A 161 -14.37 22.51 2.16
CA HIS A 161 -14.82 21.19 1.70
C HIS A 161 -15.47 21.35 0.33
N VAL A 162 -14.76 20.95 -0.73
CA VAL A 162 -15.27 20.92 -2.12
C VAL A 162 -14.70 19.68 -2.78
N ASP A 163 -15.56 18.85 -3.36
CA ASP A 163 -15.21 17.71 -4.22
C ASP A 163 -15.32 18.11 -5.70
N GLY A 164 -14.62 17.40 -6.58
CA GLY A 164 -14.56 17.71 -8.01
C GLY A 164 -13.18 17.39 -8.61
N PRO A 165 -12.84 17.99 -9.76
CA PRO A 165 -11.50 17.90 -10.34
C PRO A 165 -10.42 18.38 -9.36
N SER A 166 -9.22 17.79 -9.46
CA SER A 166 -8.06 18.07 -8.59
C SER A 166 -7.81 19.55 -8.26
N GLU A 167 -7.93 20.43 -9.27
CA GLU A 167 -7.65 21.85 -9.10
C GLU A 167 -8.72 22.62 -8.32
N ASP A 168 -9.99 22.18 -8.38
CA ASP A 168 -11.12 22.83 -7.71
C ASP A 168 -11.47 22.19 -6.36
N ALA A 169 -11.01 20.96 -6.13
CA ALA A 169 -11.13 20.26 -4.85
C ALA A 169 -10.45 21.06 -3.72
N LYS A 170 -11.12 21.16 -2.57
CA LYS A 170 -10.62 21.86 -1.37
C LYS A 170 -10.64 20.98 -0.15
N PHE A 171 -9.56 21.03 0.63
CA PHE A 171 -9.36 20.33 1.90
C PHE A 171 -9.33 21.33 3.07
N SER A 172 -9.48 20.85 4.30
CA SER A 172 -9.22 21.67 5.50
C SER A 172 -7.71 21.94 5.67
N ASN A 173 -7.30 22.52 6.80
CA ASN A 173 -5.88 22.66 7.19
C ASN A 173 -5.42 21.56 8.18
N ASP A 174 -6.29 20.60 8.49
CA ASP A 174 -5.96 19.40 9.27
C ASP A 174 -6.44 18.15 8.53
N PHE A 175 -5.53 17.59 7.72
CA PHE A 175 -5.75 16.36 6.97
C PHE A 175 -4.46 15.55 6.88
N ASP A 176 -4.59 14.33 6.36
CA ASP A 176 -3.56 13.30 6.28
C ASP A 176 -3.86 12.36 5.11
N VAL A 177 -2.92 11.53 4.67
CA VAL A 177 -3.02 10.74 3.43
C VAL A 177 -2.57 9.30 3.62
N VAL A 178 -3.28 8.36 2.97
CA VAL A 178 -3.02 6.91 3.04
C VAL A 178 -3.16 6.32 1.63
N TYR A 179 -2.19 5.51 1.18
CA TYR A 179 -2.21 4.85 -0.12
C TYR A 179 -2.91 3.48 -0.06
N LEU A 180 -3.65 3.12 -1.12
CA LEU A 180 -4.17 1.78 -1.35
C LEU A 180 -3.85 1.32 -2.78
N GLY A 181 -2.78 0.52 -2.92
CA GLY A 181 -2.38 -0.09 -4.20
C GLY A 181 -3.42 -1.04 -4.78
N SER A 182 -4.28 -1.65 -3.94
CA SER A 182 -5.36 -2.54 -4.38
C SER A 182 -6.46 -1.85 -5.19
N SER A 183 -6.63 -0.53 -5.06
CA SER A 183 -7.59 0.28 -5.85
C SER A 183 -6.94 1.35 -6.71
N CYS A 184 -5.61 1.53 -6.59
CA CYS A 184 -4.88 2.69 -7.11
C CYS A 184 -5.45 4.04 -6.60
N SER A 185 -5.68 4.13 -5.29
CA SER A 185 -6.27 5.31 -4.67
C SER A 185 -5.40 5.88 -3.54
N LEU A 186 -5.53 7.19 -3.32
CA LEU A 186 -5.10 7.86 -2.10
C LEU A 186 -6.36 8.24 -1.30
N LEU A 187 -6.49 7.72 -0.08
CA LEU A 187 -7.48 8.21 0.87
C LEU A 187 -6.92 9.42 1.61
N VAL A 188 -7.78 10.42 1.82
CA VAL A 188 -7.48 11.66 2.55
C VAL A 188 -8.34 11.69 3.80
N ILE A 189 -7.70 11.68 4.97
CA ILE A 189 -8.35 11.75 6.27
C ILE A 189 -8.49 13.23 6.64
N ASP A 190 -9.50 13.88 6.07
CA ASP A 190 -9.76 15.32 6.18
C ASP A 190 -10.47 15.65 7.49
N ARG A 191 -9.72 15.56 8.61
CA ARG A 191 -10.21 15.71 10.00
C ARG A 191 -10.92 17.02 10.24
N GLY A 192 -10.41 18.13 9.70
CA GLY A 192 -11.06 19.44 9.83
C GLY A 192 -12.45 19.51 9.16
N ASN A 193 -12.64 18.78 8.06
CA ASN A 193 -13.93 18.60 7.40
C ASN A 193 -14.74 17.40 7.92
N LYS A 194 -14.16 16.58 8.81
CA LYS A 194 -14.72 15.32 9.37
C LYS A 194 -15.05 14.27 8.30
N ALA A 195 -14.28 14.26 7.21
CA ALA A 195 -14.51 13.39 6.06
C ALA A 195 -13.32 12.44 5.81
N ILE A 196 -13.62 11.26 5.28
CA ILE A 196 -12.65 10.46 4.52
C ILE A 196 -13.00 10.66 3.05
N ARG A 197 -12.00 10.97 2.23
CA ARG A 197 -12.17 11.34 0.81
C ARG A 197 -11.23 10.50 -0.05
N GLU A 198 -11.59 10.25 -1.29
CA GLU A 198 -10.80 9.42 -2.19
C GLU A 198 -10.28 10.23 -3.38
N ILE A 199 -9.03 10.00 -3.76
CA ILE A 199 -8.43 10.45 -5.01
C ILE A 199 -7.97 9.21 -5.76
N HIS A 200 -8.62 8.90 -6.89
CA HIS A 200 -8.10 7.90 -7.82
C HIS A 200 -6.82 8.45 -8.45
N LEU A 201 -5.72 7.68 -8.34
CA LEU A 201 -4.43 8.05 -8.91
C LEU A 201 -4.39 7.64 -10.40
N HIS A 202 -3.39 8.12 -11.14
CA HIS A 202 -3.18 7.64 -12.50
C HIS A 202 -2.71 6.17 -12.45
N PHE A 203 -3.21 5.33 -13.35
CA PHE A 203 -2.82 3.92 -13.42
C PHE A 203 -1.29 3.76 -13.47
N ASP A 204 -0.59 4.61 -14.22
CA ASP A 204 0.86 4.61 -14.31
C ASP A 204 1.56 4.75 -12.95
N ASP A 205 0.97 5.40 -11.95
CA ASP A 205 1.57 5.61 -10.63
C ASP A 205 1.50 4.34 -9.74
N CYS A 206 0.44 3.55 -9.90
CA CYS A 206 0.26 2.28 -9.21
C CYS A 206 0.68 1.07 -10.06
N ALA A 207 1.02 1.28 -11.33
CA ALA A 207 1.48 0.25 -12.24
C ALA A 207 2.83 -0.29 -11.76
N TYR A 208 2.78 -1.34 -10.94
CA TYR A 208 3.93 -2.06 -10.46
C TYR A 208 4.86 -2.35 -11.63
N GLN A 209 6.13 -1.93 -11.55
CA GLN A 209 7.09 -2.26 -12.60
C GLN A 209 7.32 -3.78 -12.59
N TYR A 210 6.65 -4.48 -13.50
CA TYR A 210 6.89 -5.88 -13.84
C TYR A 210 8.23 -5.96 -14.60
N GLY A 211 9.30 -5.64 -13.87
CA GLY A 211 10.54 -5.11 -14.41
C GLY A 211 11.35 -6.15 -15.16
N SER A 212 11.22 -6.21 -16.48
CA SER A 212 12.12 -6.92 -17.40
C SER A 212 12.36 -8.42 -17.10
N GLY A 213 11.53 -9.04 -16.25
CA GLY A 213 11.74 -10.38 -15.72
C GLY A 213 10.67 -11.36 -16.18
N PHE A 214 10.86 -11.93 -17.37
CA PHE A 214 10.03 -12.97 -17.99
C PHE A 214 8.51 -12.70 -18.00
N PRO A 215 7.93 -12.21 -19.11
CA PRO A 215 6.49 -12.01 -19.21
C PRO A 215 5.75 -13.35 -19.14
N LEU A 216 5.29 -13.74 -17.93
CA LEU A 216 4.62 -15.02 -17.68
C LEU A 216 3.40 -15.23 -18.58
N GLY A 217 2.65 -14.17 -18.91
CA GLY A 217 1.56 -14.23 -19.88
C GLY A 217 2.02 -14.66 -21.28
N ILE A 218 3.13 -14.11 -21.79
CA ILE A 218 3.70 -14.52 -23.09
C ILE A 218 4.32 -15.92 -22.99
N ALA A 219 4.98 -16.25 -21.89
CA ALA A 219 5.51 -17.60 -21.66
C ALA A 219 4.40 -18.67 -21.65
N VAL A 220 3.26 -18.38 -21.02
CA VAL A 220 2.06 -19.23 -21.02
C VAL A 220 1.42 -19.31 -22.41
N LEU A 221 1.32 -18.20 -23.15
CA LEU A 221 0.80 -18.21 -24.52
C LEU A 221 1.71 -19.01 -25.49
N VAL A 222 3.03 -18.86 -25.37
CA VAL A 222 4.03 -19.62 -26.15
C VAL A 222 3.99 -21.10 -25.78
N ALA A 223 3.89 -21.43 -24.48
CA ALA A 223 3.72 -22.81 -24.01
C ALA A 223 2.40 -23.43 -24.53
N ALA A 224 1.28 -22.71 -24.43
CA ALA A 224 -0.02 -23.16 -24.94
C ALA A 224 0.01 -23.39 -26.45
N GLY A 225 0.63 -22.48 -27.22
CA GLY A 225 0.86 -22.65 -28.65
C GLY A 225 1.73 -23.86 -28.99
N PHE A 226 2.83 -24.06 -28.25
CA PHE A 226 3.72 -25.21 -28.41
C PHE A 226 3.03 -26.54 -28.08
N PHE A 227 2.35 -26.65 -26.93
CA PHE A 227 1.62 -27.86 -26.54
C PHE A 227 0.44 -28.15 -27.48
N GLY A 228 -0.31 -27.14 -27.91
CA GLY A 228 -1.37 -27.29 -28.90
C GLY A 228 -0.86 -27.78 -30.27
N TYR A 229 0.26 -27.23 -30.74
CA TYR A 229 0.91 -27.66 -31.97
C TYR A 229 1.46 -29.09 -31.87
N MET A 230 2.12 -29.44 -30.77
CA MET A 230 2.63 -30.79 -30.52
C MET A 230 1.49 -31.82 -30.42
N LEU A 231 0.36 -31.46 -29.79
CA LEU A 231 -0.83 -32.30 -29.74
C LEU A 231 -1.42 -32.53 -31.14
N ALA A 232 -1.51 -31.49 -31.97
CA ALA A 232 -1.97 -31.60 -33.35
C ALA A 232 -1.04 -32.48 -34.23
N LEU A 233 0.29 -32.42 -34.01
CA LEU A 233 1.25 -33.31 -34.67
C LEU A 233 1.09 -34.78 -34.21
N LEU A 234 0.87 -35.02 -32.92
CA LEU A 234 0.61 -36.36 -32.38
C LEU A 234 -0.70 -36.94 -32.94
N GLN A 235 -1.78 -36.15 -32.98
CA GLN A 235 -3.06 -36.56 -33.57
C GLN A 235 -2.92 -36.93 -35.05
N ARG A 236 -2.18 -36.14 -35.84
CA ARG A 236 -1.89 -36.46 -37.25
C ARG A 236 -1.06 -37.75 -37.40
N ARG A 237 -0.06 -37.98 -36.54
CA ARG A 237 0.71 -39.23 -36.52
C ARG A 237 -0.18 -40.44 -36.22
N VAL A 238 -0.98 -40.39 -35.15
CA VAL A 238 -1.85 -41.51 -34.75
C VAL A 238 -2.90 -41.79 -35.82
N GLY A 239 -3.54 -40.77 -36.39
CA GLY A 239 -4.49 -40.94 -37.49
C GLY A 239 -3.89 -41.66 -38.70
N SER A 240 -2.65 -41.34 -39.07
CA SER A 240 -1.94 -42.03 -40.17
C SER A 240 -1.58 -43.49 -39.88
N ILE A 241 -1.54 -43.91 -38.62
CA ILE A 241 -1.24 -45.29 -38.19
C ILE A 241 -2.53 -46.13 -38.11
N VAL A 242 -3.64 -45.53 -37.65
CA VAL A 242 -4.95 -46.20 -37.63
C VAL A 242 -5.49 -46.41 -39.05
N SER A 243 -5.23 -45.48 -39.97
CA SER A 243 -5.66 -45.58 -41.37
C SER A 243 -4.96 -46.68 -42.20
N SER A 244 -3.99 -47.41 -41.65
CA SER A 244 -3.23 -48.45 -42.36
C SER A 244 -3.53 -49.87 -41.87
N HIS A 245 -4.82 -50.20 -41.68
CA HIS A 245 -5.28 -51.56 -41.35
C HIS A 245 -6.47 -52.07 -42.18
N ASP A 246 -7.25 -51.20 -42.82
CA ASP A 246 -8.47 -51.59 -43.55
C ASP A 246 -8.21 -51.91 -45.04
N GLN A 247 -7.29 -52.84 -45.35
CA GLN A 247 -7.11 -53.29 -46.75
C GLN A 247 -6.64 -54.75 -46.95
N GLU A 248 -7.32 -55.73 -46.34
CA GLU A 248 -7.48 -57.06 -46.96
C GLU A 248 -8.97 -57.47 -46.91
N MET A 249 -9.54 -57.81 -48.07
CA MET A 249 -10.88 -58.41 -48.19
C MET A 249 -10.73 -59.86 -48.63
N PHE A 250 -11.58 -60.74 -48.09
CA PHE A 250 -11.93 -62.02 -48.71
C PHE A 250 -13.44 -62.32 -48.54
N GLU A 251 -13.98 -63.04 -49.53
CA GLU A 251 -15.38 -63.44 -49.75
C GLU A 251 -15.85 -64.53 -48.73
N ALA A 252 -17.13 -64.78 -48.42
CA ALA A 252 -18.46 -64.15 -48.68
C ALA A 252 -19.39 -64.40 -47.43
N ASP A 253 -20.71 -64.72 -47.39
CA ASP A 253 -21.76 -65.11 -48.36
C ASP A 253 -23.20 -64.98 -47.74
N HIS A 254 -24.22 -65.53 -48.40
CA HIS A 254 -25.62 -65.84 -48.00
C HIS A 254 -25.82 -66.42 -46.56
N ASP A 255 -27.01 -66.42 -45.91
CA ASP A 255 -28.40 -66.36 -46.44
C ASP A 255 -29.49 -65.79 -45.46
N GLN A 256 -30.79 -65.93 -45.79
CA GLN A 256 -31.93 -65.15 -45.24
C GLN A 256 -32.90 -65.83 -44.21
N LYS A 257 -33.27 -65.08 -43.13
CA LYS A 257 -34.61 -64.98 -42.42
C LYS A 257 -35.34 -66.28 -41.94
N PRO A 258 -36.57 -66.24 -41.31
CA PRO A 258 -37.39 -65.17 -40.70
C PRO A 258 -37.57 -65.38 -39.14
N SER A 259 -38.47 -64.76 -38.33
CA SER A 259 -39.73 -63.99 -38.53
C SER A 259 -40.19 -63.10 -37.32
N ARG A 260 -40.66 -61.86 -37.60
CA ARG A 260 -41.81 -61.06 -37.03
C ARG A 260 -42.22 -61.08 -35.51
N PRO A 261 -43.00 -60.08 -35.00
CA PRO A 261 -43.02 -58.61 -35.28
C PRO A 261 -43.36 -57.69 -34.06
N SER A 262 -43.30 -56.36 -34.22
CA SER A 262 -44.19 -55.39 -33.55
C SER A 262 -44.43 -54.16 -34.45
N LEU A 263 -45.13 -53.10 -33.99
CA LEU A 263 -45.93 -52.20 -34.85
C LEU A 263 -45.35 -50.81 -35.21
N ILE A 264 -45.90 -50.29 -36.32
CA ILE A 264 -45.80 -48.98 -37.02
C ILE A 264 -47.19 -48.28 -36.84
N PRO A 265 -47.46 -46.95 -37.05
CA PRO A 265 -46.69 -45.81 -37.64
C PRO A 265 -46.50 -44.63 -36.61
N THR A 266 -46.17 -43.35 -36.87
CA THR A 266 -45.75 -42.44 -38.00
C THR A 266 -45.01 -41.23 -37.34
N GLY A 267 -44.45 -40.20 -37.99
CA GLY A 267 -44.25 -39.83 -39.40
C GLY A 267 -44.13 -38.28 -39.53
N GLU A 268 -43.32 -37.78 -40.49
CA GLU A 268 -43.02 -36.33 -40.74
C GLU A 268 -42.32 -35.61 -39.53
N GLU A 269 -41.38 -34.65 -39.62
CA GLU A 269 -40.57 -34.00 -40.68
C GLU A 269 -39.30 -33.37 -39.96
N GLN A 270 -38.31 -32.63 -40.49
CA GLN A 270 -38.06 -31.99 -41.80
C GLN A 270 -36.53 -31.85 -42.10
N GLN A 271 -36.14 -32.07 -43.36
CA GLN A 271 -35.12 -31.39 -44.22
C GLN A 271 -33.77 -30.79 -43.69
N GLU A 272 -32.66 -31.39 -44.18
CA GLU A 272 -31.46 -30.85 -44.87
C GLU A 272 -30.99 -29.36 -44.71
N LYS A 273 -29.68 -29.05 -44.47
CA LYS A 273 -28.48 -29.05 -45.38
C LYS A 273 -28.52 -27.95 -46.48
N GLN A 274 -27.42 -27.32 -46.96
CA GLN A 274 -25.99 -27.20 -46.57
C GLN A 274 -25.37 -25.98 -47.34
N ASP A 275 -24.04 -25.78 -47.26
CA ASP A 275 -23.16 -25.14 -48.29
C ASP A 275 -23.19 -23.59 -48.48
N GLU A 276 -22.11 -22.87 -48.85
CA GLU A 276 -20.64 -23.14 -48.85
C GLU A 276 -19.87 -21.79 -48.94
N SER A 277 -18.53 -21.84 -49.12
CA SER A 277 -17.59 -20.74 -49.33
C SER A 277 -17.95 -19.79 -50.49
N PHE A 278 -17.79 -18.45 -50.40
CA PHE A 278 -16.57 -17.62 -50.24
C PHE A 278 -15.67 -17.56 -51.50
N LEU A 279 -15.68 -16.44 -52.25
CA LEU A 279 -14.53 -15.78 -52.92
C LEU A 279 -14.96 -14.58 -53.82
N VAL A 280 -13.97 -13.77 -54.26
CA VAL A 280 -14.05 -12.67 -55.28
C VAL A 280 -14.78 -11.38 -54.82
N SER A 281 -14.28 -10.13 -54.99
CA SER A 281 -12.93 -9.59 -55.26
C SER A 281 -12.87 -8.05 -55.05
N LEU A 282 -11.64 -7.50 -54.97
CA LEU A 282 -11.15 -6.12 -55.21
C LEU A 282 -12.14 -4.96 -55.51
N GLY A 283 -11.90 -3.76 -54.92
CA GLY A 283 -12.15 -2.50 -55.66
C GLY A 283 -12.42 -1.17 -54.92
N ASN A 284 -11.37 -0.48 -54.45
CA ASN A 284 -11.12 0.99 -54.55
C ASN A 284 -12.14 2.12 -54.19
N LEU A 285 -11.59 3.07 -53.40
CA LEU A 285 -11.60 4.55 -53.57
C LEU A 285 -12.76 5.46 -53.06
N ALA A 286 -12.38 6.75 -52.92
CA ALA A 286 -13.07 7.92 -52.36
C ALA A 286 -13.30 7.89 -50.83
N SER A 287 -12.91 8.85 -49.98
CA SER A 287 -12.57 10.30 -50.07
C SER A 287 -13.75 11.29 -50.09
N PHE A 288 -13.48 12.51 -49.61
CA PHE A 288 -14.44 13.59 -49.25
C PHE A 288 -15.21 13.32 -47.94
N SER A 289 -15.38 14.30 -47.03
CA SER A 289 -14.79 15.66 -46.95
C SER A 289 -14.63 16.11 -45.49
#